data_AF-A0A841D1J4-F1
#
_entry.id   AF-A0A841D1J4-F1
#
_cell.length_a   1.000
_cell.length_b   1.000
_cell.length_c   1.000
_cell.angle_alpha   90.00
_cell.angle_beta   90.00
_cell.angle_gamma   90.00
#
_symmetry.space_group_name_H-M   'P 1'
#
loop_
_entity.id
_entity.type
_entity.pdbx_description
1 polymer ?
#
loop_
_entity_poly.entity_id
_entity_poly.type
_entity_poly.pdbx_seq_one_letter_code
_entity_poly.pdbx_strand_id
1 'polypeptide(L)'
;MGLFDFLPARRLRGGPTLLLPASVPPRTVLETVRLHSPQAHPRGRSIVVDESVRLRGPVPVHRGLALAARLPVGWPVAYTAEQRDPEGETDPAAIVAGLAARLGGLACPHPPERSPDLFSVTGRALPAERLAELLPGTRPQRLPGIDLTLLRSGHSPLEISFCGGDDGETDYEVSLRRGPSTPAVVEAAERLAIAIAEASGGVLRDQHGFRVPLPVRC
;
A
#
# COMPACT_ATOMS: atom_id res chain seq x y z
N MET A 1 -21.25 -14.75 -27.53
CA MET A 1 -21.08 -14.08 -26.23
C MET A 1 -22.44 -14.00 -25.56
N GLY A 2 -22.60 -14.54 -24.35
CA GLY A 2 -23.88 -14.50 -23.66
C GLY A 2 -24.13 -13.13 -23.03
N LEU A 3 -25.40 -12.70 -22.97
CA LEU A 3 -25.84 -11.48 -22.26
C LEU A 3 -25.36 -11.44 -20.79
N PHE A 4 -25.10 -12.60 -20.20
CA PHE A 4 -24.68 -12.79 -18.81
C PHE A 4 -23.27 -12.24 -18.49
N ASP A 5 -22.39 -12.07 -19.47
CA ASP A 5 -21.01 -11.61 -19.25
C ASP A 5 -20.85 -10.09 -19.33
N PHE A 6 -21.87 -9.37 -19.82
CA PHE A 6 -21.75 -7.94 -20.14
C PHE A 6 -21.57 -7.07 -18.88
N LEU A 7 -22.40 -7.29 -17.86
CA LEU A 7 -22.33 -6.51 -16.61
C LEU A 7 -21.05 -6.79 -15.80
N PRO A 8 -20.63 -8.06 -15.60
CA PRO A 8 -19.34 -8.36 -14.99
C PRO A 8 -18.17 -7.77 -15.79
N ALA A 9 -18.16 -7.91 -17.12
CA ALA A 9 -17.08 -7.39 -17.95
C ALA A 9 -16.96 -5.85 -17.88
N ARG A 10 -18.09 -5.14 -17.88
CA ARG A 10 -18.10 -3.68 -17.75
C ARG A 10 -17.51 -3.23 -16.42
N ARG A 11 -17.83 -3.91 -15.31
CA ARG A 11 -17.28 -3.58 -13.99
C ARG A 11 -15.78 -3.83 -13.93
N LEU A 12 -15.34 -5.01 -14.36
CA LEU A 12 -13.92 -5.40 -14.38
C LEU A 12 -13.06 -4.48 -15.25
N ARG A 13 -13.64 -3.91 -16.32
CA ARG A 13 -12.95 -2.95 -17.18
C ARG A 13 -12.90 -1.53 -16.58
N GLY A 14 -13.87 -1.19 -15.73
CA GLY A 14 -14.12 0.19 -15.32
C GLY A 14 -13.41 0.64 -14.04
N GLY A 15 -12.87 -0.29 -13.24
CA GLY A 15 -12.26 0.05 -11.95
C GLY A 15 -11.03 -0.80 -11.63
N PRO A 16 -10.25 -0.40 -10.59
CA PRO A 16 -9.09 -1.15 -10.15
C PRO A 16 -9.47 -2.59 -9.83
N THR A 17 -8.81 -3.53 -10.47
CA THR A 17 -9.14 -4.94 -10.46
C THR A 17 -7.91 -5.75 -10.07
N LEU A 18 -8.07 -6.54 -9.00
CA LEU A 18 -7.11 -7.53 -8.56
C LEU A 18 -7.43 -8.86 -9.24
N LEU A 19 -6.43 -9.44 -9.90
CA LEU A 19 -6.45 -10.78 -10.48
C LEU A 19 -5.61 -11.71 -9.62
N LEU A 20 -6.13 -12.90 -9.31
CA LEU A 20 -5.49 -13.87 -8.42
C LEU A 20 -5.42 -15.26 -9.04
N PRO A 21 -4.39 -16.06 -8.69
CA PRO A 21 -4.36 -17.47 -9.05
C PRO A 21 -5.43 -18.22 -8.25
N ALA A 22 -5.85 -19.40 -8.74
CA ALA A 22 -6.89 -20.21 -8.09
C ALA A 22 -6.51 -20.68 -6.68
N SER A 23 -5.22 -20.68 -6.37
CA SER A 23 -4.69 -21.15 -5.09
C SER A 23 -4.97 -20.21 -3.91
N VAL A 24 -5.42 -18.97 -4.13
CA VAL A 24 -5.65 -17.99 -3.06
C VAL A 24 -7.08 -18.07 -2.54
N PRO A 25 -7.33 -18.53 -1.29
CA PRO A 25 -8.66 -18.59 -0.72
C PRO A 25 -9.20 -17.18 -0.40
N PRO A 26 -10.53 -16.95 -0.44
CA PRO A 26 -11.12 -15.65 -0.09
C PRO A 26 -10.78 -15.16 1.33
N ARG A 27 -10.57 -16.10 2.27
CA ARG A 27 -10.14 -15.80 3.63
C ARG A 27 -8.76 -15.13 3.66
N THR A 28 -7.81 -15.63 2.87
CA THR A 28 -6.46 -15.06 2.77
C THR A 28 -6.49 -13.66 2.18
N VAL A 29 -7.39 -13.39 1.22
CA VAL A 29 -7.63 -12.03 0.71
C VAL A 29 -8.08 -11.11 1.84
N LEU A 30 -9.08 -11.52 2.63
CA LEU A 30 -9.56 -10.72 3.78
C LEU A 30 -8.46 -10.50 4.83
N GLU A 31 -7.71 -11.53 5.20
CA GLU A 31 -6.60 -11.42 6.15
C GLU A 31 -5.52 -10.46 5.64
N THR A 32 -5.25 -10.45 4.33
CA THR A 32 -4.31 -9.51 3.72
C THR A 32 -4.86 -8.08 3.70
N VAL A 33 -6.14 -7.90 3.37
CA VAL A 33 -6.81 -6.57 3.45
C VAL A 33 -6.73 -6.01 4.88
N ARG A 34 -6.81 -6.86 5.90
CA ARG A 34 -6.72 -6.43 7.30
C ARG A 34 -5.35 -5.89 7.71
N LEU A 35 -4.31 -6.18 6.94
CA LEU A 35 -3.01 -5.52 7.12
C LEU A 35 -3.08 -4.04 6.73
N HIS A 36 -3.96 -3.67 5.80
CA HIS A 36 -4.23 -2.26 5.47
C HIS A 36 -5.30 -1.66 6.39
N SER A 37 -6.42 -2.35 6.55
CA SER A 37 -7.58 -1.89 7.32
C SER A 37 -8.02 -2.93 8.34
N PRO A 38 -7.62 -2.81 9.62
CA PRO A 38 -7.92 -3.81 10.65
C PRO A 38 -9.43 -4.11 10.83
N GLN A 39 -10.28 -3.12 10.60
CA GLN A 39 -11.73 -3.19 10.67
C GLN A 39 -12.38 -3.90 9.47
N ALA A 40 -11.60 -4.26 8.44
CA ALA A 40 -12.14 -4.88 7.24
C ALA A 40 -12.90 -6.19 7.55
N HIS A 41 -14.04 -6.35 6.89
CA HIS A 41 -14.95 -7.47 7.15
C HIS A 41 -15.69 -7.91 5.89
N PRO A 42 -16.15 -9.17 5.83
CA PRO A 42 -16.98 -9.63 4.72
C PRO A 42 -18.37 -8.98 4.78
N ARG A 43 -18.96 -8.76 3.61
CA ARG A 43 -20.35 -8.36 3.41
C ARG A 43 -20.88 -9.01 2.14
N GLY A 44 -21.57 -10.15 2.29
CA GLY A 44 -22.01 -10.96 1.15
C GLY A 44 -20.81 -11.42 0.30
N ARG A 45 -20.85 -11.15 -1.01
CA ARG A 45 -19.73 -11.42 -1.95
C ARG A 45 -18.81 -10.21 -2.10
N SER A 46 -18.53 -9.53 -1.00
CA SER A 46 -17.61 -8.39 -0.99
C SER A 46 -16.88 -8.30 0.34
N ILE A 47 -15.76 -7.62 0.33
CA ILE A 47 -15.02 -7.21 1.53
C ILE A 47 -15.19 -5.70 1.63
N VAL A 48 -15.73 -5.23 2.75
CA VAL A 48 -15.70 -3.82 3.11
C VAL A 48 -14.30 -3.57 3.68
N VAL A 49 -13.53 -2.70 3.02
CA VAL A 49 -12.18 -2.35 3.48
C VAL A 49 -12.33 -1.33 4.61
N ASP A 50 -13.03 -0.24 4.32
CA ASP A 50 -13.42 0.79 5.27
C ASP A 50 -14.72 1.46 4.78
N GLU A 51 -15.03 2.67 5.28
CA GLU A 51 -16.22 3.42 4.86
C GLU A 51 -16.16 3.83 3.37
N SER A 52 -14.95 4.09 2.87
CA SER A 52 -14.68 4.64 1.55
C SER A 52 -14.44 3.59 0.46
N VAL A 53 -13.94 2.38 0.79
CA VAL A 53 -13.60 1.36 -0.22
C VAL A 53 -14.24 0.00 0.04
N ARG A 54 -14.70 -0.63 -1.05
CA ARG A 54 -15.19 -2.01 -1.07
C ARG A 54 -14.55 -2.83 -2.18
N LEU A 55 -14.12 -4.05 -1.86
CA LEU A 55 -13.68 -5.05 -2.82
C LEU A 55 -14.83 -6.00 -3.17
N ARG A 56 -15.31 -6.00 -4.41
CA ARG A 56 -16.33 -6.93 -4.91
C ARG A 56 -15.68 -8.18 -5.48
N GLY A 57 -16.10 -9.34 -5.01
CA GLY A 57 -15.58 -10.63 -5.45
C GLY A 57 -15.69 -11.70 -4.36
N PRO A 58 -15.21 -12.93 -4.63
CA PRO A 58 -14.52 -13.34 -5.85
C PRO A 58 -15.46 -13.42 -7.06
N VAL A 59 -14.96 -13.03 -8.24
CA VAL A 59 -15.61 -13.27 -9.54
C VAL A 59 -14.80 -14.34 -10.30
N PRO A 60 -15.39 -15.48 -10.66
CA PRO A 60 -14.74 -16.45 -11.53
C PRO A 60 -14.50 -15.84 -12.92
N VAL A 61 -13.25 -15.89 -13.38
CA VAL A 61 -12.84 -15.36 -14.68
C VAL A 61 -12.51 -16.53 -15.61
N HIS A 62 -13.41 -16.79 -16.55
CA HIS A 62 -13.14 -17.68 -17.68
C HIS A 62 -12.63 -16.87 -18.89
N ARG A 63 -12.08 -17.57 -19.89
CA ARG A 63 -11.48 -16.95 -21.09
C ARG A 63 -12.39 -15.92 -21.77
N GLY A 64 -13.67 -16.25 -21.95
CA GLY A 64 -14.66 -15.34 -22.55
C GLY A 64 -14.80 -14.02 -21.78
N LEU A 65 -14.90 -14.09 -20.45
CA LEU A 65 -15.00 -12.91 -19.59
C LEU A 65 -13.70 -12.10 -19.59
N ALA A 66 -12.54 -12.75 -19.53
CA ALA A 66 -11.24 -12.06 -19.59
C ALA A 66 -11.11 -11.23 -20.88
N LEU A 67 -11.41 -11.82 -22.03
CA LEU A 67 -11.40 -11.12 -23.32
C LEU A 67 -12.41 -9.97 -23.36
N ALA A 68 -13.63 -10.21 -22.88
CA ALA A 68 -14.66 -9.19 -22.81
C ALA A 68 -14.26 -8.02 -21.89
N ALA A 69 -13.58 -8.30 -20.77
CA ALA A 69 -13.13 -7.29 -19.82
C ALA A 69 -11.79 -6.63 -20.19
N ARG A 70 -11.09 -7.11 -21.23
CA ARG A 70 -9.70 -6.74 -21.60
C ARG A 70 -8.69 -7.07 -20.50
N LEU A 71 -8.90 -8.17 -19.80
CA LEU A 71 -8.00 -8.67 -18.77
C LEU A 71 -7.04 -9.71 -19.35
N PRO A 72 -5.83 -9.85 -18.78
CA PRO A 72 -4.94 -10.96 -19.09
C PRO A 72 -5.62 -12.32 -18.85
N VAL A 73 -5.44 -13.24 -19.80
CA VAL A 73 -5.94 -14.62 -19.68
C VAL A 73 -5.05 -15.41 -18.72
N GLY A 74 -5.63 -16.40 -18.03
CA GLY A 74 -4.89 -17.29 -17.10
C GLY A 74 -5.07 -16.93 -15.63
N TRP A 75 -5.79 -15.85 -15.32
CA TRP A 75 -6.16 -15.45 -13.96
C TRP A 75 -7.61 -15.82 -13.67
N PRO A 76 -7.87 -16.91 -12.92
CA PRO A 76 -9.21 -17.47 -12.78
C PRO A 76 -10.10 -16.74 -11.77
N VAL A 77 -9.54 -15.84 -10.95
CA VAL A 77 -10.29 -15.12 -9.91
C VAL A 77 -10.01 -13.62 -10.00
N ALA A 78 -11.07 -12.81 -9.93
CA ALA A 78 -10.97 -11.36 -9.88
C ALA A 78 -11.72 -10.75 -8.67
N TYR A 79 -11.19 -9.63 -8.19
CA TYR A 79 -11.85 -8.71 -7.28
C TYR A 79 -11.79 -7.29 -7.87
N THR A 80 -12.87 -6.53 -7.83
CA THR A 80 -12.86 -5.11 -8.24
C THR A 80 -13.01 -4.22 -7.02
N ALA A 81 -12.13 -3.24 -6.87
CA ALA A 81 -12.23 -2.23 -5.85
C ALA A 81 -13.13 -1.08 -6.33
N GLU A 82 -14.07 -0.69 -5.49
CA GLU A 82 -15.03 0.38 -5.74
C GLU A 82 -14.87 1.46 -4.67
N GLN A 83 -14.66 2.72 -5.10
CA GLN A 83 -14.82 3.89 -4.25
C GLN A 83 -16.30 4.07 -3.92
N ARG A 84 -16.62 4.17 -2.64
CA ARG A 84 -17.95 4.43 -2.10
C ARG A 84 -18.12 5.87 -1.65
N ASP A 85 -17.04 6.47 -1.18
CA ASP A 85 -16.98 7.86 -0.77
C ASP A 85 -15.85 8.57 -1.53
N PRO A 86 -16.15 9.50 -2.45
CA PRO A 86 -15.11 10.20 -3.22
C PRO A 86 -14.18 11.07 -2.37
N GLU A 87 -14.57 11.42 -1.15
CA GLU A 87 -13.76 12.22 -0.21
C GLU A 87 -12.93 11.34 0.73
N GLY A 88 -13.11 10.02 0.68
CA GLY A 88 -12.35 9.08 1.50
C GLY A 88 -10.88 9.02 1.14
N GLU A 89 -10.03 8.92 2.15
CA GLU A 89 -8.56 8.92 2.03
C GLU A 89 -8.00 7.66 1.36
N THR A 90 -8.73 6.55 1.42
CA THR A 90 -8.25 5.27 0.91
C THR A 90 -8.38 5.18 -0.60
N ASP A 91 -7.26 4.96 -1.29
CA ASP A 91 -7.23 4.77 -2.74
C ASP A 91 -7.46 3.29 -3.12
N PRO A 92 -8.52 2.96 -3.88
CA PRO A 92 -8.81 1.60 -4.34
C PRO A 92 -7.71 0.99 -5.20
N ALA A 93 -6.99 1.81 -5.98
CA ALA A 93 -5.88 1.36 -6.81
C ALA A 93 -4.67 0.98 -5.97
N ALA A 94 -4.39 1.71 -4.88
CA ALA A 94 -3.33 1.37 -3.94
C ALA A 94 -3.61 0.04 -3.22
N ILE A 95 -4.86 -0.19 -2.78
CA ILE A 95 -5.28 -1.48 -2.20
C ILE A 95 -5.07 -2.62 -3.19
N VAL A 96 -5.53 -2.46 -4.44
CA VAL A 96 -5.41 -3.51 -5.46
C VAL A 96 -3.94 -3.82 -5.76
N ALA A 97 -3.08 -2.80 -5.85
CA ALA A 97 -1.65 -2.97 -6.03
C ALA A 97 -0.99 -3.72 -4.86
N GLY A 98 -1.26 -3.29 -3.62
CA GLY A 98 -0.72 -3.92 -2.41
C GLY A 98 -1.19 -5.37 -2.22
N LEU A 99 -2.44 -5.67 -2.59
CA LEU A 99 -2.96 -7.05 -2.62
C LEU A 99 -2.29 -7.89 -3.71
N ALA A 100 -2.10 -7.33 -4.91
CA ALA A 100 -1.43 -8.03 -6.00
C ALA A 100 0.01 -8.41 -5.62
N ALA A 101 0.77 -7.47 -5.03
CA ALA A 101 2.14 -7.72 -4.58
C ALA A 101 2.22 -8.82 -3.52
N ARG A 102 1.32 -8.83 -2.54
CA ARG A 102 1.33 -9.80 -1.43
C ARG A 102 0.80 -11.19 -1.78
N LEU A 103 -0.16 -11.25 -2.70
CA LEU A 103 -0.85 -12.50 -3.03
C LEU A 103 -0.34 -13.15 -4.32
N GLY A 104 0.73 -12.63 -4.91
CA GLY A 104 1.23 -13.09 -6.22
C GLY A 104 0.20 -12.86 -7.34
N GLY A 105 -0.57 -11.78 -7.21
CA GLY A 105 -1.63 -11.37 -8.13
C GLY A 105 -1.17 -10.39 -9.20
N LEU A 106 -2.15 -9.85 -9.93
CA LEU A 106 -1.95 -8.78 -10.90
C LEU A 106 -2.99 -7.67 -10.71
N ALA A 107 -2.52 -6.42 -10.68
CA ALA A 107 -3.36 -5.23 -10.66
C ALA A 107 -3.72 -4.78 -12.09
N CYS A 108 -4.99 -4.45 -12.33
CA CYS A 108 -5.54 -4.04 -13.62
C CYS A 108 -6.42 -2.78 -13.47
N PRO A 109 -6.18 -1.68 -14.24
CA PRO A 109 -5.00 -1.48 -15.07
C PRO A 109 -3.72 -1.55 -14.23
N HIS A 110 -2.59 -1.82 -14.88
CA HIS A 110 -1.31 -1.76 -14.19
C HIS A 110 -1.20 -0.35 -13.58
N PRO A 111 -0.99 -0.21 -12.26
CA PRO A 111 -0.89 1.09 -11.65
C PRO A 111 0.27 1.85 -12.30
N PRO A 112 0.17 3.19 -12.50
CA PRO A 112 1.34 3.96 -12.84
C PRO A 112 2.41 3.73 -11.77
N GLU A 113 3.69 3.78 -12.16
CA GLU A 113 4.80 3.76 -11.22
C GLU A 113 4.58 4.90 -10.21
N ARG A 114 4.22 4.57 -8.95
CA ARG A 114 3.84 5.54 -7.92
C ARG A 114 4.96 5.80 -6.93
N SER A 115 4.87 7.01 -6.36
CA SER A 115 5.65 7.75 -5.35
C SER A 115 7.07 7.26 -4.96
N PRO A 116 8.04 8.16 -4.79
CA PRO A 116 9.32 7.84 -4.16
C PRO A 116 9.18 7.32 -2.71
N ASP A 117 8.01 7.41 -2.09
CA ASP A 117 7.76 6.98 -0.71
C ASP A 117 7.68 5.46 -0.65
N LEU A 118 8.65 4.86 0.03
CA LEU A 118 8.82 3.41 0.09
C LEU A 118 8.09 2.83 1.30
N PHE A 119 8.16 3.55 2.43
CA PHE A 119 7.60 3.11 3.71
C PHE A 119 7.12 4.31 4.53
N SER A 120 6.10 4.09 5.34
CA SER A 120 5.65 5.04 6.35
C SER A 120 5.59 4.41 7.73
N VAL A 121 5.84 5.20 8.76
CA VAL A 121 5.76 4.79 10.16
C VAL A 121 4.93 5.82 10.89
N THR A 122 3.89 5.37 11.59
CA THR A 122 3.14 6.23 12.52
C THR A 122 3.48 5.79 13.94
N GLY A 123 4.03 6.69 14.75
CA GLY A 123 4.41 6.37 16.13
C GLY A 123 4.71 7.60 16.96
N ARG A 124 5.30 7.41 18.15
CA ARG A 124 5.67 8.55 19.01
C ARG A 124 6.73 9.43 18.35
N ALA A 125 6.69 10.72 18.65
CA ALA A 125 7.71 11.68 18.24
C ALA A 125 9.11 11.24 18.74
N LEU A 126 10.07 11.20 17.82
CA LEU A 126 11.48 10.93 18.07
C LEU A 126 12.26 12.25 17.98
N PRO A 127 13.24 12.47 18.87
CA PRO A 127 14.17 13.59 18.72
C PRO A 127 14.87 13.53 17.38
N ALA A 128 15.12 14.68 16.76
CA ALA A 128 15.75 14.75 15.44
C ALA A 128 17.17 14.16 15.46
N GLU A 129 17.87 14.25 16.59
CA GLU A 129 19.17 13.65 16.83
C GLU A 129 19.11 12.12 16.72
N ARG A 130 18.05 11.52 17.27
CA ARG A 130 17.84 10.07 17.22
C ARG A 130 17.59 9.59 15.79
N LEU A 131 16.86 10.37 14.99
CA LEU A 131 16.65 10.07 13.58
C LEU A 131 17.95 10.25 12.76
N ALA A 132 18.79 11.22 13.13
CA ALA A 132 20.08 11.44 12.47
C ALA A 132 21.08 10.30 12.71
N GLU A 133 20.99 9.60 13.85
CA GLU A 133 21.74 8.36 14.11
C GLU A 133 21.33 7.22 13.18
N LEU A 134 20.05 7.13 12.82
CA LEU A 134 19.52 6.08 11.94
C LEU A 134 19.88 6.31 10.46
N LEU A 135 20.08 7.56 10.06
CA LEU A 135 20.55 7.94 8.73
C LEU A 135 21.78 8.85 8.85
N PRO A 136 22.99 8.29 9.05
CA PRO A 136 24.19 9.07 9.31
C PRO A 136 24.52 10.11 8.22
N GLY A 137 25.07 11.24 8.65
CA GLY A 137 25.40 12.36 7.77
C GLY A 137 24.18 13.17 7.33
N THR A 138 23.04 12.99 8.00
CA THR A 138 21.86 13.84 7.81
C THR A 138 21.92 15.09 8.67
N ARG A 139 21.20 16.12 8.23
CA ARG A 139 20.87 17.29 9.04
C ARG A 139 19.37 17.54 8.94
N PRO A 140 18.67 17.80 10.07
CA PRO A 140 17.28 18.20 10.03
C PRO A 140 17.14 19.55 9.33
N GLN A 141 16.23 19.63 8.38
CA GLN A 141 15.84 20.85 7.69
C GLN A 141 14.32 21.01 7.81
N ARG A 142 13.88 22.04 8.55
CA ARG A 142 12.46 22.41 8.57
C ARG A 142 12.12 23.16 7.29
N LEU A 143 11.07 22.73 6.59
CA LEU A 143 10.66 23.40 5.37
C LEU A 143 9.81 24.64 5.70
N PRO A 144 10.10 25.80 5.08
CA PRO A 144 9.36 27.02 5.36
C PRO A 144 7.92 26.91 4.86
N GLY A 145 6.96 27.28 5.70
CA GLY A 145 5.54 27.37 5.34
C GLY A 145 4.73 26.06 5.46
N ILE A 146 5.36 24.95 5.86
CA ILE A 146 4.69 23.69 6.18
C ILE A 146 5.29 23.09 7.45
N ASP A 147 4.49 22.38 8.25
CA ASP A 147 4.99 21.72 9.47
C ASP A 147 5.66 20.38 9.16
N LEU A 148 6.64 20.43 8.26
CA LEU A 148 7.38 19.25 7.77
C LEU A 148 8.87 19.44 8.05
N THR A 149 9.46 18.44 8.72
CA THR A 149 10.91 18.35 8.90
C THR A 149 11.45 17.26 8.01
N LEU A 150 12.61 17.53 7.40
CA LEU A 150 13.21 16.64 6.42
C LEU A 150 14.68 16.37 6.78
N LEU A 151 15.08 15.09 6.78
CA LEU A 151 16.44 14.64 7.02
C LEU A 151 17.03 14.10 5.71
N ARG A 152 18.04 14.81 5.22
CA ARG A 152 18.77 14.46 3.98
C ARG A 152 20.23 14.17 4.27
N SER A 153 20.72 13.05 3.74
CA SER A 153 22.15 12.75 3.71
C SER A 153 22.74 13.12 2.36
N GLY A 154 23.97 13.64 2.33
CA GLY A 154 24.74 13.76 1.10
C GLY A 154 25.14 12.40 0.51
N HIS A 155 25.15 11.35 1.35
CA HIS A 155 25.73 10.04 1.04
C HIS A 155 24.69 8.93 0.88
N SER A 156 23.42 9.21 1.19
CA SER A 156 22.31 8.27 1.01
C SER A 156 21.35 8.80 -0.06
N PRO A 157 20.78 7.91 -0.91
CA PRO A 157 19.68 8.28 -1.80
C PRO A 157 18.35 8.42 -1.04
N LEU A 158 18.27 7.95 0.22
CA LEU A 158 17.08 8.01 1.05
C LEU A 158 16.98 9.34 1.81
N GLU A 159 15.75 9.77 2.07
CA GLU A 159 15.41 10.84 2.99
C GLU A 159 14.28 10.42 3.94
N ILE A 160 14.19 11.11 5.08
CA ILE A 160 13.10 10.95 6.04
C ILE A 160 12.35 12.28 6.10
N SER A 161 11.07 12.28 5.78
CA SER A 161 10.15 13.38 6.11
C SER A 161 9.36 13.01 7.36
N PHE A 162 9.07 13.99 8.21
CA PHE A 162 8.13 13.78 9.30
C PHE A 162 7.43 15.07 9.74
N CYS A 163 6.20 14.91 10.20
CA CYS A 163 5.36 15.95 10.78
C CYS A 163 4.70 15.44 12.05
N GLY A 164 4.67 16.27 13.09
CA GLY A 164 3.94 15.94 14.32
C GLY A 164 2.44 16.05 14.08
N GLY A 165 1.69 15.05 14.55
CA GLY A 165 0.23 15.10 14.63
C GLY A 165 -0.23 15.79 15.92
N ASP A 166 -1.45 16.32 15.89
CA ASP A 166 -2.08 16.99 17.04
C ASP A 166 -2.38 16.02 18.20
N ASP A 167 -2.38 14.72 17.94
CA ASP A 167 -2.62 13.63 18.89
C ASP A 167 -1.35 13.13 19.60
N GLY A 168 -0.19 13.73 19.29
CA GLY A 168 1.11 13.30 19.82
C GLY A 168 1.74 12.12 19.08
N GLU A 169 1.11 11.65 18.00
CA GLU A 169 1.74 10.77 17.02
C GLU A 169 2.57 11.60 16.03
N THR A 170 3.43 10.93 15.29
CA THR A 170 4.27 11.53 14.26
C THR A 170 4.30 10.54 13.11
N ASP A 171 3.97 11.05 11.94
CA ASP A 171 4.11 10.30 10.70
C ASP A 171 5.52 10.54 10.16
N TYR A 172 6.24 9.44 9.97
CA TYR A 172 7.54 9.41 9.31
C TYR A 172 7.35 8.75 7.95
N GLU A 173 7.92 9.35 6.92
CA GLU A 173 7.97 8.79 5.57
C GLU A 173 9.43 8.58 5.19
N VAL A 174 9.74 7.38 4.71
CA VAL A 174 11.05 7.05 4.15
C VAL A 174 10.91 7.02 2.64
N SER A 175 11.58 7.95 1.97
CA SER A 175 11.43 8.16 0.53
C SER A 175 12.75 8.24 -0.21
N LEU A 176 12.69 8.02 -1.52
CA LEU A 176 13.82 8.09 -2.43
C LEU A 176 13.97 9.50 -2.98
N ARG A 177 15.07 10.18 -2.63
CA ARG A 177 15.33 11.55 -3.09
C ARG A 177 15.49 11.64 -4.61
N ARG A 178 16.26 10.71 -5.20
CA ARG A 178 16.57 10.64 -6.64
C ARG A 178 16.95 9.23 -7.07
N GLY A 179 16.68 8.92 -8.33
CA GLY A 179 17.13 7.70 -8.99
C GLY A 179 16.07 6.59 -8.99
N PRO A 180 16.39 5.43 -9.59
CA PRO A 180 15.48 4.30 -9.63
C PRO A 180 15.40 3.59 -8.26
N SER A 181 14.21 3.09 -7.92
CA SER A 181 14.02 2.21 -6.78
C SER A 181 14.60 0.83 -7.12
N THR A 182 15.84 0.60 -6.69
CA THR A 182 16.51 -0.71 -6.85
C THR A 182 16.21 -1.60 -5.64
N PRO A 183 16.29 -2.94 -5.76
CA PRO A 183 16.07 -3.85 -4.62
C PRO A 183 16.92 -3.50 -3.39
N ALA A 184 18.18 -3.12 -3.58
CA ALA A 184 19.08 -2.72 -2.48
C ALA A 184 18.63 -1.43 -1.78
N VAL A 185 18.07 -0.48 -2.53
CA VAL A 185 17.52 0.77 -1.99
C VAL A 185 16.24 0.49 -1.20
N VAL A 186 15.35 -0.35 -1.72
CA VAL A 186 14.13 -0.77 -1.02
C VAL A 186 14.47 -1.48 0.28
N GLU A 187 15.43 -2.41 0.26
CA GLU A 187 15.87 -3.13 1.46
C GLU A 187 16.53 -2.19 2.50
N ALA A 188 17.28 -1.19 2.04
CA ALA A 188 17.83 -0.16 2.93
C ALA A 188 16.74 0.74 3.53
N ALA A 189 15.73 1.10 2.74
CA ALA A 189 14.59 1.89 3.21
C ALA A 189 13.75 1.10 4.22
N GLU A 190 13.53 -0.19 3.99
CA GLU A 190 12.83 -1.08 4.90
C GLU A 190 13.55 -1.17 6.24
N ARG A 191 14.88 -1.40 6.23
CA ARG A 191 15.69 -1.42 7.46
C ARG A 191 15.60 -0.11 8.24
N LEU A 192 15.66 1.02 7.54
CA LEU A 192 15.53 2.33 8.15
C LEU A 192 14.14 2.52 8.78
N ALA A 193 13.09 2.15 8.06
CA ALA A 193 11.71 2.26 8.54
C ALA A 193 11.43 1.31 9.73
N ILE A 194 11.98 0.10 9.72
CA ILE A 194 11.96 -0.82 10.89
C ILE A 194 12.62 -0.15 12.09
N ALA A 195 13.80 0.44 11.92
CA ALA A 195 14.51 1.09 13.03
C ALA A 195 13.74 2.29 13.61
N ILE A 196 13.07 3.07 12.76
CA ILE A 196 12.17 4.16 13.18
C ILE A 196 10.96 3.58 13.94
N ALA A 197 10.33 2.53 13.43
CA ALA A 197 9.19 1.88 14.07
C ALA A 197 9.54 1.29 15.45
N GLU A 198 10.69 0.61 15.57
CA GLU A 198 11.17 0.09 16.85
C GLU A 198 11.47 1.21 17.85
N ALA A 199 12.10 2.29 17.41
CA ALA A 199 12.45 3.42 18.28
C ALA A 199 11.20 4.20 18.74
N SER A 200 10.24 4.42 17.85
CA SER A 200 9.01 5.17 18.15
C SER A 200 7.95 4.29 18.85
N GLY A 201 8.07 2.96 18.77
CA GLY A 201 6.99 2.03 19.11
C GLY A 201 5.82 2.09 18.11
N GLY A 202 6.10 2.48 16.87
CA GLY A 202 5.12 2.79 15.84
C GLY A 202 4.73 1.61 14.95
N VAL A 203 3.79 1.87 14.04
CA VAL A 203 3.28 0.94 13.04
C VAL A 203 3.93 1.24 11.69
N LEU A 204 4.73 0.29 11.20
CA LEU A 204 5.33 0.32 9.87
C LEU A 204 4.31 -0.10 8.80
N ARG A 205 4.23 0.67 7.71
CA ARG A 205 3.45 0.38 6.50
C ARG A 205 4.32 0.54 5.26
N ASP A 206 3.98 -0.19 4.22
CA ASP A 206 4.59 -0.01 2.91
C ASP A 206 3.96 1.14 2.11
N GLN A 207 4.49 1.40 0.92
CA GLN A 207 3.97 2.35 -0.07
C GLN A 207 2.50 2.15 -0.48
N HIS A 208 1.87 1.03 -0.11
CA HIS A 208 0.47 0.73 -0.37
C HIS A 208 -0.39 0.83 0.89
N GLY A 209 0.16 1.29 2.03
CA GLY A 209 -0.55 1.43 3.30
C GLY A 209 -0.74 0.12 4.07
N PHE A 210 -0.12 -0.98 3.63
CA PHE A 210 -0.24 -2.27 4.30
C PHE A 210 0.80 -2.38 5.40
N ARG A 211 0.36 -2.80 6.60
CA ARG A 211 1.24 -3.09 7.72
C ARG A 211 2.30 -4.13 7.33
N VAL A 212 3.54 -3.81 7.68
CA VAL A 212 4.69 -4.71 7.55
C VAL A 212 5.03 -5.23 8.96
N PRO A 213 5.10 -6.55 9.17
CA PRO A 213 5.44 -7.10 10.47
C PRO A 213 6.87 -6.73 10.84
N LEU A 214 7.07 -6.24 12.07
CA LEU A 214 8.42 -6.02 12.61
C LEU A 214 9.07 -7.38 12.93
N PRO A 215 10.39 -7.52 12.72
CA PRO A 215 11.10 -8.74 13.10
C PRO A 215 10.98 -8.98 14.61
N VAL A 216 10.61 -10.20 15.00
CA VAL A 216 10.58 -10.58 16.41
C VAL A 216 12.03 -10.64 16.90
N ARG A 217 12.38 -9.79 17.87
CA ARG A 217 13.67 -9.90 18.57
C ARG A 217 13.64 -11.18 19.41
N CYS A 218 14.36 -12.21 18.96
CA CYS A 218 14.63 -13.43 19.73
C CYS A 218 15.65 -13.16 20.84
#